data_AF-A0A953PYE7-F1
#
_entry.id   AF-A0A953PYE7-F1
#
_cell.length_a   1.000
_cell.length_b   1.000
_cell.length_c   1.000
_cell.angle_alpha   90.00
_cell.angle_beta   90.00
_cell.angle_gamma   90.00
#
_symmetry.space_group_name_H-M   'P 1'
#
loop_
_entity.id
_entity.type
_entity.pdbx_description
1 polymer ?
#
loop_
_entity_poly.entity_id
_entity_poly.type
_entity_poly.pdbx_seq_one_letter_code
_entity_poly.pdbx_strand_id
1 'polypeptide(L)'
;MNVFVNDATWPTTLISARPPQSGTQAAGRSLANKLGGGEVGHKALYCSLLFIGLWPLGAYSASWNPQAGSSSNVSAAIKPFIGRWDLTIKTPARELPSWIEISEEQGQPRVVMVGVTDHATPLKKVEFKNGQIEFLSPKGEEGFSADTTFKGKLVGGGLVGTTSSPDGTSWPWTGQRAPTLKRKGTPKWGKPINLFNGKDFTGWRFSDPSRKARWTIEDGTLVSNGRSPEIITSAKFTDFKLHLEFECAPKSNSGVYLRGRYEVQVETDSAAESPSHHTGGVYGFLAPTPELPRRPGVWQSFDITLVGRTVTVVQNGKTIIDHQEIPGITGGALDSHEELPGPIYLQGSEEGRVAYRNIVITPAE
;
A
#
# COMPACT_ATOMS: atom_id res chain seq x y z
N MET A 1 -8.79 11.56 -32.53
CA MET A 1 -7.46 11.68 -31.89
C MET A 1 -7.41 10.57 -30.85
N ASN A 2 -6.72 9.48 -31.16
CA ASN A 2 -6.76 8.23 -30.40
C ASN A 2 -5.96 8.37 -29.11
N VAL A 3 -6.54 7.97 -27.97
CA VAL A 3 -5.82 7.82 -26.70
C VAL A 3 -5.73 6.34 -26.40
N PHE A 4 -4.49 5.86 -26.31
CA PHE A 4 -4.13 4.48 -25.99
C PHE A 4 -4.41 4.19 -24.52
N VAL A 5 -5.03 3.05 -24.25
CA VAL A 5 -5.11 2.41 -22.93
C VAL A 5 -3.86 1.54 -22.79
N ASN A 6 -3.04 1.79 -21.77
CA ASN A 6 -1.93 0.90 -21.42
C ASN A 6 -2.42 -0.10 -20.36
N ASP A 7 -2.54 -1.36 -20.76
CA ASP A 7 -2.68 -2.51 -19.88
C ASP A 7 -1.34 -2.77 -19.15
N ALA A 8 -1.35 -2.72 -17.82
CA ALA A 8 -0.23 -3.16 -17.00
C ALA A 8 -0.52 -4.58 -16.48
N THR A 9 0.08 -5.57 -17.14
CA THR A 9 0.10 -6.96 -16.68
C THR A 9 1.23 -7.18 -15.67
N TRP A 10 0.91 -7.70 -14.48
CA TRP A 10 1.88 -8.06 -13.45
C TRP A 10 2.37 -9.52 -13.65
N PRO A 11 3.68 -9.82 -13.51
CA PRO A 11 4.17 -11.20 -13.64
C PRO A 11 3.96 -12.01 -12.35
N THR A 12 3.28 -13.15 -12.47
CA THR A 12 3.16 -14.18 -11.43
C THR A 12 4.43 -15.01 -11.36
N THR A 13 5.19 -14.91 -10.28
CA THR A 13 6.25 -15.89 -9.94
C THR A 13 5.98 -16.49 -8.56
N LEU A 14 5.73 -17.79 -8.53
CA LEU A 14 5.61 -18.61 -7.32
C LEU A 14 6.98 -18.76 -6.66
N ILE A 15 7.14 -18.31 -5.42
CA ILE A 15 8.30 -18.64 -4.57
C ILE A 15 7.81 -19.30 -3.29
N SER A 16 8.28 -20.52 -3.08
CA SER A 16 8.08 -21.35 -1.89
C SER A 16 8.95 -20.83 -0.75
N ALA A 17 8.32 -20.39 0.35
CA ALA A 17 9.01 -20.00 1.58
C ALA A 17 9.17 -21.23 2.50
N ARG A 18 10.42 -21.57 2.83
CA ARG A 18 10.74 -22.50 3.96
C ARG A 18 10.84 -21.70 5.27
N PRO A 19 10.41 -22.26 6.41
CA PRO A 19 10.48 -21.58 7.70
C PRO A 19 11.91 -21.57 8.29
N PRO A 20 12.24 -20.60 9.16
CA PRO A 20 13.57 -20.50 9.78
C PRO A 20 13.75 -21.54 10.89
N GLN A 21 14.90 -22.24 10.87
CA GLN A 21 15.36 -23.07 11.97
C GLN A 21 16.25 -22.25 12.92
N SER A 22 15.94 -22.33 14.22
CA SER A 22 16.74 -21.84 15.33
C SER A 22 17.97 -22.71 15.57
N GLY A 23 19.14 -22.11 15.85
CA GLY A 23 20.28 -22.85 16.36
C GLY A 23 21.53 -22.00 16.61
N THR A 24 21.82 -21.74 17.89
CA THR A 24 23.14 -21.33 18.39
C THR A 24 24.07 -22.55 18.50
N GLN A 25 25.29 -22.49 17.94
CA GLN A 25 26.59 -22.70 18.63
C GLN A 25 27.76 -22.99 17.65
N ALA A 26 28.86 -22.29 17.94
CA ALA A 26 30.27 -22.71 17.97
C ALA A 26 30.99 -23.32 16.75
N ALA A 27 31.99 -22.55 16.30
CA ALA A 27 33.39 -22.90 16.04
C ALA A 27 33.77 -24.25 15.41
N GLY A 28 34.40 -24.18 14.23
CA GLY A 28 35.23 -25.25 13.68
C GLY A 28 35.93 -24.81 12.39
N ARG A 29 37.23 -24.50 12.47
CA ARG A 29 38.12 -24.33 11.31
C ARG A 29 38.27 -25.65 10.55
N SER A 30 38.29 -25.63 9.22
CA SER A 30 39.31 -26.34 8.43
C SER A 30 39.31 -25.87 6.98
N LEU A 31 40.53 -25.79 6.46
CA LEU A 31 40.97 -25.35 5.13
C LEU A 31 40.82 -26.45 4.05
N ALA A 32 41.05 -25.99 2.81
CA ALA A 32 41.57 -26.74 1.65
C ALA A 32 40.55 -27.53 0.80
N ASN A 33 40.71 -27.71 -0.52
CA ASN A 33 41.34 -26.97 -1.61
C ASN A 33 40.94 -27.75 -2.88
N LYS A 34 40.69 -27.02 -3.98
CA LYS A 34 41.20 -27.29 -5.33
C LYS A 34 40.65 -28.44 -6.23
N LEU A 35 40.68 -28.09 -7.54
CA LEU A 35 40.66 -28.89 -8.78
C LEU A 35 39.26 -29.32 -9.25
N GLY A 36 38.85 -29.21 -10.51
CA GLY A 36 39.40 -28.83 -11.83
C GLY A 36 38.22 -29.06 -12.80
N GLY A 37 37.98 -28.32 -13.87
CA GLY A 37 38.83 -28.12 -15.05
C GLY A 37 38.03 -28.57 -16.30
N GLY A 38 37.87 -27.63 -17.24
CA GLY A 38 37.65 -27.82 -18.68
C GLY A 38 36.30 -28.37 -19.15
N GLU A 39 35.85 -28.15 -20.39
CA GLU A 39 36.06 -27.14 -21.43
C GLU A 39 35.10 -27.54 -22.58
N VAL A 40 34.63 -26.56 -23.35
CA VAL A 40 34.27 -26.58 -24.80
C VAL A 40 33.38 -27.75 -25.31
N GLY A 41 32.14 -27.55 -25.75
CA GLY A 41 31.73 -26.70 -26.89
C GLY A 41 31.47 -27.58 -28.12
N HIS A 42 30.40 -27.34 -28.88
CA HIS A 42 30.30 -27.51 -30.35
C HIS A 42 28.94 -26.98 -30.86
N LYS A 43 29.01 -26.19 -31.94
CA LYS A 43 27.91 -25.68 -32.77
C LYS A 43 27.66 -26.63 -33.95
N ALA A 44 26.40 -26.73 -34.41
CA ALA A 44 25.95 -26.92 -35.81
C ALA A 44 24.40 -26.99 -35.78
N LEU A 45 23.61 -26.04 -36.31
CA LEU A 45 23.27 -25.71 -37.70
C LEU A 45 22.91 -26.92 -38.60
N TYR A 46 21.62 -27.11 -38.93
CA TYR A 46 21.07 -26.93 -40.29
C TYR A 46 19.61 -27.43 -40.47
N CYS A 47 18.95 -26.76 -41.42
CA CYS A 47 17.95 -27.22 -42.39
C CYS A 47 16.48 -27.48 -42.01
N SER A 48 15.67 -26.55 -42.53
CA SER A 48 14.26 -26.61 -42.88
C SER A 48 13.93 -27.75 -43.86
N LEU A 49 12.79 -28.43 -43.64
CA LEU A 49 12.04 -29.09 -44.71
C LEU A 49 10.53 -28.96 -44.41
N LEU A 50 9.84 -28.27 -45.33
CA LEU A 50 8.38 -28.22 -45.46
C LEU A 50 7.88 -29.56 -45.98
N PHE A 51 6.92 -30.17 -45.28
CA PHE A 51 6.10 -31.25 -45.82
C PHE A 51 4.63 -30.83 -45.84
N ILE A 52 4.10 -30.74 -47.05
CA ILE A 52 2.67 -30.62 -47.34
C ILE A 52 2.10 -32.03 -47.37
N GLY A 53 1.13 -32.32 -46.51
CA GLY A 53 0.40 -33.59 -46.47
C GLY A 53 -1.09 -33.32 -46.25
N LEU A 54 -1.88 -33.46 -47.31
CA LEU A 54 -3.35 -33.47 -47.33
C LEU A 54 -3.87 -34.89 -47.09
N TRP A 55 -4.60 -35.14 -45.99
CA TRP A 55 -5.40 -36.36 -45.76
C TRP A 55 -6.70 -36.00 -44.98
N PRO A 56 -7.74 -36.87 -45.02
CA PRO A 56 -9.12 -36.46 -45.29
C PRO A 56 -10.01 -36.18 -44.07
N LEU A 57 -11.16 -35.57 -44.37
CA LEU A 57 -12.34 -35.33 -43.54
C LEU A 57 -12.73 -36.55 -42.67
N GLY A 58 -12.58 -36.40 -41.36
CA GLY A 58 -13.27 -37.19 -40.34
C GLY A 58 -14.11 -36.25 -39.48
N ALA A 59 -15.42 -36.26 -39.69
CA ALA A 59 -16.37 -35.50 -38.89
C ALA A 59 -16.45 -36.11 -37.48
N TYR A 60 -15.83 -35.45 -36.49
CA TYR A 60 -16.21 -35.58 -35.09
C TYR A 60 -17.11 -34.40 -34.74
N SER A 61 -18.42 -34.65 -34.69
CA SER A 61 -19.37 -33.77 -34.04
C SER A 61 -19.22 -33.92 -32.53
N ALA A 62 -18.24 -33.24 -31.93
CA ALA A 62 -18.29 -32.93 -30.52
C ALA A 62 -19.21 -31.71 -30.37
N SER A 63 -20.47 -31.94 -29.98
CA SER A 63 -21.34 -30.89 -29.49
C SER A 63 -20.74 -30.35 -28.18
N TRP A 64 -19.85 -29.38 -28.31
CA TRP A 64 -19.43 -28.53 -27.21
C TRP A 64 -20.64 -27.67 -26.85
N ASN A 65 -21.30 -28.05 -25.77
CA ASN A 65 -22.31 -27.23 -25.13
C ASN A 65 -21.58 -26.42 -24.04
N PRO A 66 -21.17 -25.16 -24.28
CA PRO A 66 -20.74 -24.34 -23.17
C PRO A 66 -21.98 -24.07 -22.34
N GLN A 67 -22.08 -24.68 -21.16
CA GLN A 67 -22.99 -24.18 -20.15
C GLN A 67 -22.58 -22.74 -19.81
N ALA A 68 -23.14 -21.78 -20.53
CA ALA A 68 -23.10 -20.34 -20.25
C ALA A 68 -24.03 -20.01 -19.06
N GLY A 69 -23.88 -20.74 -17.96
CA GLY A 69 -24.78 -20.70 -16.80
C GLY A 69 -24.15 -20.22 -15.49
N SER A 70 -22.84 -19.95 -15.44
CA SER A 70 -22.15 -19.58 -14.18
C SER A 70 -21.73 -18.11 -14.11
N SER A 71 -21.30 -17.48 -15.23
CA SER A 71 -20.77 -16.12 -15.20
C SER A 71 -21.84 -15.04 -14.96
N SER A 72 -23.05 -15.22 -15.50
CA SER A 72 -24.14 -14.23 -15.37
C SER A 72 -24.66 -14.10 -13.93
N ASN A 73 -24.74 -15.21 -13.20
CA ASN A 73 -25.23 -15.24 -11.82
C ASN A 73 -24.20 -14.69 -10.82
N VAL A 74 -22.91 -14.97 -11.04
CA VAL A 74 -21.81 -14.41 -10.23
C VAL A 74 -21.74 -12.89 -10.42
N SER A 75 -21.77 -12.42 -11.66
CA SER A 75 -21.77 -10.99 -11.96
C SER A 75 -22.96 -10.25 -11.33
N ALA A 76 -24.16 -10.85 -11.37
CA ALA A 76 -25.35 -10.28 -10.73
C ALA A 76 -25.22 -10.16 -9.20
N ALA A 77 -24.55 -11.12 -8.54
CA ALA A 77 -24.34 -11.10 -7.09
C ALA A 77 -23.29 -10.06 -6.65
N ILE A 78 -22.28 -9.79 -7.48
CA ILE A 78 -21.17 -8.87 -7.17
C ILE A 78 -21.56 -7.40 -7.41
N LYS A 79 -22.31 -7.12 -8.48
CA LYS A 79 -22.65 -5.76 -8.94
C LYS A 79 -23.03 -4.76 -7.84
N PRO A 80 -23.87 -5.10 -6.85
CA PRO A 80 -24.23 -4.16 -5.78
C PRO A 80 -23.04 -3.71 -4.90
N PHE A 81 -22.02 -4.57 -4.79
CA PHE A 81 -20.85 -4.39 -3.95
C PHE A 81 -19.69 -3.68 -4.66
N ILE A 82 -19.70 -3.61 -6.00
CA ILE A 82 -18.62 -2.99 -6.78
C ILE A 82 -18.37 -1.55 -6.30
N GLY A 83 -17.09 -1.25 -6.13
CA GLY A 83 -16.60 0.05 -5.68
C GLY A 83 -15.59 -0.07 -4.55
N ARG A 84 -15.17 1.10 -4.08
CA ARG A 84 -14.23 1.26 -2.97
C ARG A 84 -14.98 1.59 -1.70
N TRP A 85 -14.55 1.00 -0.59
CA TRP A 85 -15.22 1.07 0.69
C TRP A 85 -14.23 1.37 1.81
N ASP A 86 -14.49 2.45 2.53
CA ASP A 86 -13.83 2.79 3.79
C ASP A 86 -14.45 1.95 4.90
N LEU A 87 -13.67 1.02 5.45
CA LEU A 87 -14.10 0.11 6.51
C LEU A 87 -13.65 0.62 7.87
N THR A 88 -14.53 0.53 8.86
CA THR A 88 -14.25 0.86 10.26
C THR A 88 -14.61 -0.33 11.13
N ILE A 89 -13.59 -0.97 11.72
CA ILE A 89 -13.74 -2.10 12.62
C ILE A 89 -13.80 -1.56 14.05
N LYS A 90 -14.83 -1.94 14.81
CA LYS A 90 -15.06 -1.43 16.16
C LYS A 90 -14.58 -2.44 17.21
N THR A 91 -13.43 -2.19 17.80
CA THR A 91 -12.92 -2.97 18.93
C THR A 91 -13.35 -2.35 20.27
N PRO A 92 -13.24 -3.06 21.40
CA PRO A 92 -13.50 -2.48 22.71
C PRO A 92 -12.61 -1.28 23.06
N ALA A 93 -11.40 -1.22 22.50
CA ALA A 93 -10.41 -0.19 22.84
C ALA A 93 -10.49 1.04 21.92
N ARG A 94 -10.74 0.82 20.62
CA ARG A 94 -10.74 1.86 19.59
C ARG A 94 -11.38 1.38 18.29
N GLU A 95 -11.63 2.34 17.41
CA GLU A 95 -11.89 2.06 16.00
C GLU A 95 -10.58 1.79 15.26
N LEU A 96 -10.62 0.84 14.32
CA LEU A 96 -9.51 0.46 13.47
C LEU A 96 -9.89 0.75 12.01
N PRO A 97 -9.08 1.54 11.29
CA PRO A 97 -9.33 1.81 9.89
C PRO A 97 -8.87 0.66 9.00
N SER A 98 -9.63 0.43 7.94
CA SER A 98 -9.35 -0.53 6.89
C SER A 98 -10.07 -0.08 5.62
N TRP A 99 -9.77 -0.70 4.48
CA TRP A 99 -10.38 -0.37 3.21
C TRP A 99 -10.44 -1.58 2.30
N ILE A 100 -11.45 -1.64 1.44
CA ILE A 100 -11.52 -2.63 0.36
C ILE A 100 -11.92 -1.99 -0.97
N GLU A 101 -11.37 -2.52 -2.06
CA GLU A 101 -11.89 -2.32 -3.41
C GLU A 101 -12.45 -3.64 -3.92
N ILE A 102 -13.72 -3.60 -4.33
CA ILE A 102 -14.42 -4.71 -4.97
C ILE A 102 -14.56 -4.37 -6.45
N SER A 103 -13.97 -5.21 -7.29
CA SER A 103 -13.98 -5.10 -8.74
C SER A 103 -14.34 -6.44 -9.39
N GLU A 104 -14.60 -6.42 -10.69
CA GLU A 104 -14.87 -7.61 -11.49
C GLU A 104 -13.84 -7.68 -12.63
N GLU A 105 -13.17 -8.82 -12.76
CA GLU A 105 -12.21 -9.09 -13.83
C GLU A 105 -12.59 -10.42 -14.49
N GLN A 106 -12.87 -10.39 -15.79
CA GLN A 106 -13.30 -11.57 -16.55
C GLN A 106 -14.50 -12.34 -15.93
N GLY A 107 -15.42 -11.60 -15.29
CA GLY A 107 -16.60 -12.17 -14.63
C GLY A 107 -16.31 -12.84 -13.28
N GLN A 108 -15.11 -12.69 -12.74
CA GLN A 108 -14.73 -13.12 -11.40
C GLN A 108 -14.55 -11.92 -10.47
N PRO A 109 -14.93 -12.03 -9.18
CA PRO A 109 -14.68 -10.98 -8.22
C PRO A 109 -13.19 -10.86 -7.94
N ARG A 110 -12.68 -9.63 -7.93
CA ARG A 110 -11.36 -9.27 -7.42
C ARG A 110 -11.54 -8.30 -6.27
N VAL A 111 -11.08 -8.69 -5.08
CA VAL A 111 -11.08 -7.82 -3.90
C VAL A 111 -9.66 -7.54 -3.48
N VAL A 112 -9.34 -6.26 -3.36
CA VAL A 112 -8.10 -5.77 -2.75
C VAL A 112 -8.46 -5.18 -1.40
N MET A 113 -7.66 -5.48 -0.38
CA MET A 113 -7.86 -4.97 0.97
C MET A 113 -6.62 -4.24 1.46
N VAL A 114 -6.84 -3.22 2.29
CA VAL A 114 -5.81 -2.64 3.14
C VAL A 114 -6.24 -2.84 4.58
N GLY A 115 -5.42 -3.52 5.37
CA GLY A 115 -5.60 -3.68 6.81
C GLY A 115 -5.25 -2.41 7.59
N VAL A 116 -5.03 -2.59 8.89
CA VAL A 116 -4.63 -1.53 9.83
C VAL A 116 -3.18 -1.12 9.65
N THR A 117 -2.29 -2.03 9.30
CA THR A 117 -0.83 -1.77 9.25
C THR A 117 -0.14 -2.14 7.95
N ASP A 118 -0.75 -2.98 7.10
CA ASP A 118 -0.08 -3.50 5.91
C ASP A 118 -0.50 -2.77 4.63
N HIS A 119 -0.01 -3.26 3.48
CA HIS A 119 -0.24 -2.69 2.16
C HIS A 119 -1.51 -3.24 1.49
N ALA A 120 -1.79 -2.75 0.28
CA ALA A 120 -2.92 -3.21 -0.52
C ALA A 120 -2.70 -4.65 -1.01
N THR A 121 -3.45 -5.59 -0.44
CA THR A 121 -3.31 -7.04 -0.67
C THR A 121 -4.51 -7.59 -1.44
N PRO A 122 -4.31 -8.21 -2.62
CA PRO A 122 -5.36 -8.99 -3.28
C PRO A 122 -5.77 -10.22 -2.47
N LEU A 123 -7.07 -10.34 -2.17
CA LEU A 123 -7.59 -11.45 -1.37
C LEU A 123 -7.78 -12.70 -2.21
N LYS A 124 -7.33 -13.85 -1.67
CA LYS A 124 -7.38 -15.15 -2.35
C LYS A 124 -8.76 -15.84 -2.24
N LYS A 125 -9.55 -15.49 -1.23
CA LYS A 125 -10.83 -16.12 -0.92
C LYS A 125 -11.89 -15.06 -0.67
N VAL A 126 -12.84 -14.96 -1.59
CA VAL A 126 -13.98 -14.05 -1.53
C VAL A 126 -15.19 -14.77 -2.10
N GLU A 127 -16.30 -14.70 -1.39
CA GLU A 127 -17.57 -15.28 -1.80
C GLU A 127 -18.68 -14.22 -1.72
N PHE A 128 -19.53 -14.19 -2.74
CA PHE A 128 -20.75 -13.40 -2.76
C PHE A 128 -21.94 -14.34 -2.85
N LYS A 129 -22.76 -14.38 -1.79
CA LYS A 129 -23.90 -15.29 -1.72
C LYS A 129 -25.05 -14.66 -0.94
N ASN A 130 -26.27 -14.79 -1.46
CA ASN A 130 -27.50 -14.33 -0.79
C ASN A 130 -27.44 -12.85 -0.33
N GLY A 131 -26.84 -11.98 -1.14
CA GLY A 131 -26.69 -10.56 -0.80
C GLY A 131 -25.69 -10.28 0.32
N GLN A 132 -24.76 -11.21 0.56
CA GLN A 132 -23.67 -11.08 1.53
C GLN A 132 -22.32 -11.23 0.83
N ILE A 133 -21.30 -10.60 1.41
CA ILE A 133 -19.89 -10.81 1.09
C ILE A 133 -19.22 -11.52 2.27
N GLU A 134 -18.44 -12.56 1.96
CA GLU A 134 -17.55 -13.23 2.91
C GLU A 134 -16.14 -13.26 2.32
N PHE A 135 -15.14 -12.83 3.09
CA PHE A 135 -13.75 -12.89 2.67
C PHE A 135 -12.81 -13.18 3.84
N LEU A 136 -11.64 -13.71 3.51
CA LEU A 136 -10.59 -13.99 4.48
C LEU A 136 -9.51 -12.91 4.36
N SER A 137 -9.32 -12.14 5.43
CA SER A 137 -8.15 -11.26 5.54
C SER A 137 -6.97 -12.04 6.10
N PRO A 138 -5.78 -11.95 5.49
CA PRO A 138 -4.61 -12.68 5.97
C PRO A 138 -4.14 -12.17 7.34
N LYS A 139 -3.49 -13.07 8.09
CA LYS A 139 -2.83 -12.73 9.35
C LYS A 139 -1.95 -11.47 9.22
N GLY A 140 -2.06 -10.58 10.22
CA GLY A 140 -1.20 -9.41 10.36
C GLY A 140 -1.82 -8.11 9.86
N GLU A 141 -2.84 -8.18 9.01
CA GLU A 141 -3.47 -7.01 8.40
C GLU A 141 -4.18 -6.13 9.45
N GLU A 142 -5.04 -6.67 10.32
CA GLU A 142 -5.79 -5.88 11.33
C GLU A 142 -5.32 -6.07 12.77
N GLY A 143 -4.06 -6.50 12.95
CA GLY A 143 -3.51 -6.79 14.27
C GLY A 143 -3.95 -8.15 14.86
N PHE A 144 -4.57 -9.01 14.04
CA PHE A 144 -4.93 -10.37 14.43
C PHE A 144 -3.73 -11.33 14.26
N SER A 145 -3.64 -12.28 15.18
CA SER A 145 -2.57 -13.30 15.21
C SER A 145 -2.76 -14.44 14.20
N ALA A 146 -3.90 -14.44 13.49
CA ALA A 146 -4.30 -15.41 12.48
C ALA A 146 -5.19 -14.74 11.42
N ASP A 147 -5.43 -15.45 10.32
CA ASP A 147 -6.37 -15.02 9.29
C ASP A 147 -7.76 -14.79 9.88
N THR A 148 -8.45 -13.73 9.45
CA THR A 148 -9.77 -13.36 9.97
C THR A 148 -10.84 -13.37 8.91
N THR A 149 -12.01 -13.88 9.30
CA THR A 149 -13.17 -13.96 8.40
C THR A 149 -14.01 -12.71 8.55
N PHE A 150 -14.16 -11.96 7.46
CA PHE A 150 -15.10 -10.87 7.34
C PHE A 150 -16.40 -11.36 6.72
N LYS A 151 -17.53 -11.04 7.33
CA LYS A 151 -18.88 -11.26 6.77
C LYS A 151 -19.65 -9.96 6.80
N GLY A 152 -20.20 -9.57 5.65
CA GLY A 152 -20.93 -8.31 5.52
C GLY A 152 -22.11 -8.40 4.57
N LYS A 153 -22.98 -7.40 4.65
CA LYS A 153 -24.11 -7.21 3.74
C LYS A 153 -24.38 -5.73 3.51
N LEU A 154 -25.06 -5.41 2.41
CA LEU A 154 -25.49 -4.04 2.12
C LEU A 154 -26.71 -3.67 2.97
N VAL A 155 -26.64 -2.55 3.67
CA VAL A 155 -27.74 -1.95 4.44
C VAL A 155 -27.68 -0.44 4.27
N GLY A 156 -28.76 0.17 3.76
CA GLY A 156 -28.84 1.63 3.63
C GLY A 156 -27.77 2.25 2.72
N GLY A 157 -27.27 1.52 1.72
CA GLY A 157 -26.20 1.97 0.83
C GLY A 157 -24.77 1.83 1.39
N GLY A 158 -24.63 1.46 2.67
CA GLY A 158 -23.39 1.07 3.33
C GLY A 158 -23.23 -0.45 3.42
N LEU A 159 -22.05 -0.90 3.82
CA LEU A 159 -21.80 -2.26 4.29
C LEU A 159 -21.89 -2.32 5.82
N VAL A 160 -22.43 -3.40 6.35
CA VAL A 160 -22.39 -3.71 7.78
C VAL A 160 -22.04 -5.18 7.94
N GLY A 161 -21.24 -5.49 8.96
CA GLY A 161 -20.75 -6.85 9.13
C GLY A 161 -20.05 -7.11 10.45
N THR A 162 -19.48 -8.30 10.53
CA THR A 162 -18.64 -8.76 11.64
C THR A 162 -17.35 -9.35 11.07
N THR A 163 -16.23 -9.08 11.72
CA THR A 163 -14.97 -9.81 11.51
C THR A 163 -14.77 -10.76 12.69
N SER A 164 -14.21 -11.94 12.45
CA SER A 164 -14.00 -12.94 13.50
C SER A 164 -12.69 -13.70 13.30
N SER A 165 -11.95 -13.89 14.38
CA SER A 165 -10.71 -14.66 14.41
C SER A 165 -10.95 -16.11 14.87
N PRO A 166 -10.01 -17.03 14.59
CA PRO A 166 -10.13 -18.45 14.98
C PRO A 166 -10.22 -18.70 16.50
N ASP A 167 -9.77 -17.74 17.32
CA ASP A 167 -9.90 -17.79 18.78
C ASP A 167 -11.31 -17.44 19.29
N GLY A 168 -12.25 -17.12 18.38
CA GLY A 168 -13.64 -16.78 18.69
C GLY A 168 -13.87 -15.29 18.95
N THR A 169 -12.83 -14.45 18.93
CA THR A 169 -13.01 -13.00 19.04
C THR A 169 -13.75 -12.47 17.82
N SER A 170 -14.75 -11.61 18.04
CA SER A 170 -15.59 -11.06 16.98
C SER A 170 -15.85 -9.57 17.21
N TRP A 171 -15.72 -8.77 16.15
CA TRP A 171 -15.95 -7.33 16.19
C TRP A 171 -16.86 -6.87 15.05
N PRO A 172 -17.82 -5.97 15.32
CA PRO A 172 -18.63 -5.38 14.26
C PRO A 172 -17.79 -4.40 13.43
N TRP A 173 -18.13 -4.27 12.16
CA TRP A 173 -17.57 -3.27 11.27
C TRP A 173 -18.64 -2.66 10.37
N THR A 174 -18.36 -1.45 9.92
CA THR A 174 -19.17 -0.74 8.92
C THR A 174 -18.31 -0.37 7.73
N GLY A 175 -18.88 -0.34 6.53
CA GLY A 175 -18.23 0.14 5.32
C GLY A 175 -19.03 1.28 4.70
N GLN A 176 -18.39 2.42 4.46
CA GLN A 176 -18.96 3.52 3.69
C GLN A 176 -18.34 3.56 2.30
N ARG A 177 -19.07 4.03 1.30
CA ARG A 177 -18.47 4.20 -0.03
C ARG A 177 -17.39 5.28 0.05
N ALA A 178 -16.20 4.95 -0.42
CA ALA A 178 -15.10 5.91 -0.45
C ALA A 178 -15.51 7.15 -1.29
N PRO A 179 -15.36 8.37 -0.76
CA PRO A 179 -15.81 9.59 -1.43
C PRO A 179 -15.00 9.82 -2.71
N THR A 180 -15.61 10.31 -3.80
CA THR A 180 -14.83 10.52 -5.05
C THR A 180 -13.75 11.59 -4.94
N LEU A 181 -13.94 12.57 -4.04
CA LEU A 181 -13.07 13.72 -3.78
C LEU A 181 -12.67 14.53 -5.03
N LYS A 182 -13.41 14.42 -6.15
CA LYS A 182 -13.13 15.17 -7.37
C LYS A 182 -13.45 16.65 -7.19
N ARG A 183 -12.44 17.52 -7.34
CA ARG A 183 -12.60 18.98 -7.31
C ARG A 183 -13.00 19.50 -8.69
N LYS A 184 -13.82 20.56 -8.73
CA LYS A 184 -14.30 21.17 -9.98
C LYS A 184 -13.29 22.10 -10.66
N GLY A 185 -12.14 22.34 -10.04
CA GLY A 185 -11.08 23.20 -10.56
C GLY A 185 -9.85 23.18 -9.66
N THR A 186 -8.82 23.94 -10.05
CA THR A 186 -7.60 24.09 -9.25
C THR A 186 -7.92 24.83 -7.95
N PRO A 187 -7.50 24.33 -6.78
CA PRO A 187 -7.68 25.04 -5.52
C PRO A 187 -6.99 26.40 -5.53
N LYS A 188 -7.62 27.38 -4.89
CA LYS A 188 -6.94 28.63 -4.54
C LYS A 188 -6.04 28.35 -3.34
N TRP A 189 -4.75 28.63 -3.48
CA TRP A 189 -3.77 28.38 -2.42
C TRP A 189 -3.70 29.55 -1.45
N GLY A 190 -3.73 29.23 -0.16
CA GLY A 190 -3.57 30.18 0.93
C GLY A 190 -2.11 30.52 1.20
N LYS A 191 -1.85 31.01 2.41
CA LYS A 191 -0.48 31.36 2.85
C LYS A 191 0.28 30.11 3.33
N PRO A 192 1.59 30.01 3.06
CA PRO A 192 2.43 28.98 3.66
C PRO A 192 2.47 29.08 5.19
N ILE A 193 2.49 27.92 5.85
CA ILE A 193 2.53 27.74 7.30
C ILE A 193 3.69 26.82 7.63
N ASN A 194 4.61 27.27 8.49
CA ASN A 194 5.65 26.41 9.04
C ASN A 194 5.03 25.47 10.06
N LEU A 195 5.00 24.17 9.76
CA LEU A 195 4.49 23.15 10.68
C LEU A 195 5.48 22.82 11.78
N PHE A 196 6.79 23.02 11.55
CA PHE A 196 7.81 22.87 12.57
C PHE A 196 8.52 24.20 12.82
N ASN A 197 8.66 24.55 14.10
CA ASN A 197 9.24 25.82 14.54
C ASN A 197 10.76 25.77 14.78
N GLY A 198 11.39 24.60 14.60
CA GLY A 198 12.83 24.41 14.82
C GLY A 198 13.26 24.28 16.28
N LYS A 199 12.33 24.25 17.25
CA LYS A 199 12.65 24.39 18.68
C LYS A 199 11.96 23.37 19.58
N ASP A 200 10.68 23.10 19.34
CA ASP A 200 9.88 22.18 20.15
C ASP A 200 8.79 21.49 19.30
N PHE A 201 7.99 20.65 19.95
CA PHE A 201 6.87 19.93 19.33
C PHE A 201 5.57 20.75 19.35
N THR A 202 5.62 22.08 19.52
CA THR A 202 4.41 22.91 19.47
C THR A 202 3.70 22.72 18.15
N GLY A 203 2.39 22.47 18.21
CA GLY A 203 1.59 22.11 17.02
C GLY A 203 1.55 20.62 16.72
N TRP A 204 2.31 19.79 17.44
CA TRP A 204 2.36 18.33 17.29
C TRP A 204 1.91 17.62 18.56
N ARG A 205 1.35 16.43 18.39
CA ARG A 205 1.05 15.47 19.47
C ARG A 205 1.70 14.12 19.17
N PHE A 206 2.03 13.39 20.22
CA PHE A 206 2.54 12.01 20.10
C PHE A 206 1.36 11.04 20.07
N SER A 207 1.42 9.98 19.24
CA SER A 207 0.44 8.88 19.31
C SER A 207 0.52 8.13 20.64
N ASP A 208 1.72 8.04 21.20
CA ASP A 208 1.98 7.51 22.54
C ASP A 208 2.86 8.49 23.33
N PRO A 209 2.24 9.37 24.13
CA PRO A 209 2.96 10.35 24.95
C PRO A 209 3.95 9.75 25.94
N SER A 210 3.79 8.48 26.35
CA SER A 210 4.71 7.82 27.27
C SER A 210 6.08 7.57 26.65
N ARG A 211 6.14 7.47 25.31
CA ARG A 211 7.37 7.26 24.52
C ARG A 211 7.90 8.52 23.86
N LYS A 212 7.43 9.72 24.22
CA LYS A 212 7.84 11.00 23.61
C LYS A 212 9.35 11.24 23.61
N ALA A 213 10.08 10.70 24.59
CA ALA A 213 11.54 10.83 24.71
C ALA A 213 12.32 10.15 23.58
N ARG A 214 11.65 9.38 22.71
CA ARG A 214 12.23 8.80 21.50
C ARG A 214 12.36 9.80 20.35
N TRP A 215 11.71 10.95 20.46
CA TRP A 215 11.91 12.09 19.59
C TRP A 215 12.72 13.17 20.30
N THR A 216 13.72 13.69 19.61
CA THR A 216 14.58 14.79 20.05
C THR A 216 14.53 15.93 19.04
N ILE A 217 15.02 17.08 19.47
CA ILE A 217 15.28 18.20 18.57
C ILE A 217 16.77 18.45 18.58
N GLU A 218 17.38 18.30 17.41
CA GLU A 218 18.81 18.39 17.20
C GLU A 218 19.04 19.40 16.07
N ASP A 219 19.75 20.50 16.35
CA ASP A 219 20.12 21.52 15.37
C ASP A 219 18.96 22.02 14.50
N GLY A 220 17.79 22.22 15.12
CA GLY A 220 16.59 22.67 14.43
C GLY A 220 15.94 21.61 13.54
N THR A 221 16.12 20.33 13.86
CA THR A 221 15.52 19.17 13.17
C THR A 221 14.76 18.29 14.15
N LEU A 222 13.67 17.68 13.70
CA LEU A 222 12.95 16.64 14.44
C LEU A 222 13.66 15.31 14.20
N VAL A 223 14.14 14.64 15.25
CA VAL A 223 14.93 13.41 15.13
C VAL A 223 14.27 12.26 15.87
N SER A 224 14.14 11.12 15.20
CA SER A 224 13.69 9.86 15.77
C SER A 224 14.81 8.82 15.62
N ASN A 225 15.18 8.19 16.73
CA ASN A 225 16.29 7.21 16.79
C ASN A 225 15.80 5.75 16.86
N GLY A 226 14.74 5.43 16.10
CA GLY A 226 14.18 4.07 16.05
C GLY A 226 13.14 3.80 17.12
N ARG A 227 12.19 2.92 16.78
CA ARG A 227 11.04 2.47 17.60
C ARG A 227 10.32 3.62 18.31
N SER A 228 10.13 4.72 17.60
CA SER A 228 9.51 5.94 18.13
C SER A 228 8.00 5.92 17.95
N PRO A 229 7.23 6.63 18.79
CA PRO A 229 5.83 6.86 18.50
C PRO A 229 5.69 7.82 17.33
N GLU A 230 4.48 7.91 16.81
CA GLU A 230 4.11 8.85 15.77
C GLU A 230 4.08 10.28 16.29
N ILE A 231 4.40 11.25 15.43
CA ILE A 231 4.07 12.66 15.67
C ILE A 231 3.06 13.16 14.65
N ILE A 232 2.01 13.80 15.16
CA ILE A 232 0.82 14.14 14.37
C ILE A 232 0.51 15.62 14.59
N THR A 233 0.30 16.37 13.51
CA THR A 233 -0.09 17.78 13.63
C THR A 233 -1.44 17.91 14.33
N SER A 234 -1.59 18.95 15.14
CA SER A 234 -2.87 19.32 15.75
C SER A 234 -3.82 19.93 14.70
N ALA A 235 -3.26 20.67 13.75
CA ALA A 235 -4.00 21.20 12.61
C ALA A 235 -4.38 20.07 11.62
N LYS A 236 -5.52 20.26 10.96
CA LYS A 236 -6.04 19.36 9.93
C LYS A 236 -6.26 20.13 8.63
N PHE A 237 -6.06 19.46 7.50
CA PHE A 237 -6.04 20.05 6.17
C PHE A 237 -6.90 19.24 5.20
N THR A 238 -7.44 19.92 4.20
CA THR A 238 -8.11 19.31 3.04
C THR A 238 -7.09 19.15 1.91
N ASP A 239 -7.09 20.06 0.95
CA ASP A 239 -6.18 20.11 -0.18
C ASP A 239 -4.98 21.00 0.20
N PHE A 240 -3.77 20.63 -0.19
CA PHE A 240 -2.56 21.37 0.18
C PHE A 240 -1.38 21.09 -0.75
N LYS A 241 -0.39 21.99 -0.66
CA LYS A 241 1.01 21.70 -1.02
C LYS A 241 1.82 21.54 0.25
N LEU A 242 2.66 20.52 0.33
CA LEU A 242 3.54 20.22 1.45
C LEU A 242 4.98 20.15 0.95
N HIS A 243 5.86 20.95 1.53
CA HIS A 243 7.30 20.82 1.43
C HIS A 243 7.84 20.25 2.73
N LEU A 244 8.79 19.33 2.64
CA LEU A 244 9.61 18.90 3.77
C LEU A 244 10.95 18.37 3.29
N GLU A 245 11.94 18.45 4.18
CA GLU A 245 13.22 17.80 4.02
C GLU A 245 13.35 16.66 5.03
N PHE A 246 13.95 15.55 4.60
CA PHE A 246 14.17 14.37 5.42
C PHE A 246 15.58 13.80 5.22
N GLU A 247 16.10 13.13 6.24
CA GLU A 247 17.35 12.38 6.20
C GLU A 247 17.14 11.06 6.93
N CYS A 248 17.59 9.96 6.34
CA CYS A 248 17.41 8.61 6.87
C CYS A 248 18.74 7.88 6.92
N ALA A 249 19.08 7.29 8.06
CA ALA A 249 20.21 6.39 8.18
C ALA A 249 19.92 5.05 7.45
N PRO A 250 20.94 4.21 7.17
CA PRO A 250 20.71 2.88 6.62
C PRO A 250 19.74 2.07 7.49
N LYS A 251 18.91 1.24 6.85
CA LYS A 251 17.90 0.41 7.54
C LYS A 251 16.84 1.19 8.31
N SER A 252 16.59 2.43 7.92
CA SER A 252 15.50 3.21 8.47
C SER A 252 14.22 3.01 7.66
N ASN A 253 13.09 2.99 8.36
CA ASN A 253 11.73 2.98 7.81
C ASN A 253 10.86 3.99 8.56
N SER A 254 10.23 4.89 7.82
CA SER A 254 9.38 5.98 8.27
C SER A 254 8.43 6.35 7.12
N GLY A 255 7.57 7.34 7.32
CA GLY A 255 6.60 7.74 6.30
C GLY A 255 5.96 9.07 6.60
N VAL A 256 5.51 9.75 5.54
CA VAL A 256 4.76 11.01 5.62
C VAL A 256 3.32 10.75 5.24
N TYR A 257 2.45 10.72 6.24
CA TYR A 257 1.03 10.49 6.07
C TYR A 257 0.29 11.79 5.76
N LEU A 258 -0.23 11.86 4.54
CA LEU A 258 -1.07 12.92 4.04
C LEU A 258 -2.48 12.75 4.59
N ARG A 259 -3.01 13.80 5.24
CA ARG A 259 -4.31 13.77 5.95
C ARG A 259 -4.41 12.64 6.99
N GLY A 260 -3.27 12.10 7.45
CA GLY A 260 -3.21 10.97 8.38
C GLY A 260 -3.65 9.64 7.76
N ARG A 261 -3.71 9.51 6.43
CA ARG A 261 -4.31 8.35 5.75
C ARG A 261 -3.52 7.81 4.57
N TYR A 262 -2.74 8.64 3.90
CA TYR A 262 -1.99 8.22 2.71
C TYR A 262 -0.50 8.40 2.95
N GLU A 263 0.21 7.30 3.13
CA GLU A 263 1.65 7.31 3.34
C GLU A 263 2.41 7.58 2.06
N VAL A 264 3.23 8.63 2.06
CA VAL A 264 4.36 8.77 1.15
C VAL A 264 5.59 8.21 1.85
N GLN A 265 6.14 7.13 1.30
CA GLN A 265 7.12 6.28 1.95
C GLN A 265 8.49 6.96 2.13
N VAL A 266 9.16 6.67 3.25
CA VAL A 266 10.51 7.14 3.59
C VAL A 266 11.35 5.97 4.14
N GLU A 267 12.19 5.35 3.30
CA GLU A 267 12.95 4.15 3.69
C GLU A 267 14.37 4.08 3.11
N THR A 268 15.14 3.08 3.53
CA THR A 268 16.47 2.79 2.97
C THR A 268 16.80 1.30 2.81
N ASP A 269 15.85 0.38 3.02
CA ASP A 269 16.10 -1.08 3.07
C ASP A 269 14.98 -1.95 2.45
N SER A 270 14.08 -1.39 1.63
CA SER A 270 12.98 -2.14 1.00
C SER A 270 13.27 -2.62 -0.44
N ALA A 271 14.53 -2.73 -0.86
CA ALA A 271 14.89 -2.98 -2.27
C ALA A 271 14.36 -4.33 -2.85
N ALA A 272 14.00 -5.29 -2.00
CA ALA A 272 13.42 -6.57 -2.40
C ALA A 272 11.88 -6.55 -2.48
N GLU A 273 11.25 -5.45 -2.08
CA GLU A 273 9.80 -5.30 -2.05
C GLU A 273 9.24 -4.77 -3.37
N SER A 274 7.91 -4.60 -3.42
CA SER A 274 7.26 -3.94 -4.55
C SER A 274 7.77 -2.50 -4.68
N PRO A 275 7.96 -1.96 -5.90
CA PRO A 275 8.31 -0.55 -6.09
C PRO A 275 7.34 0.45 -5.42
N SER A 276 6.08 0.08 -5.21
CA SER A 276 5.11 0.89 -4.44
C SER A 276 5.45 1.04 -2.95
N HIS A 277 6.40 0.27 -2.44
CA HIS A 277 6.89 0.30 -1.04
C HIS A 277 8.24 1.01 -0.93
N HIS A 278 8.75 1.58 -2.02
CA HIS A 278 10.02 2.29 -2.04
C HIS A 278 9.79 3.78 -1.74
N THR A 279 10.85 4.46 -1.28
CA THR A 279 10.82 5.89 -0.96
C THR A 279 10.16 6.73 -2.05
N GLY A 280 9.20 7.58 -1.66
CA GLY A 280 8.44 8.46 -2.55
C GLY A 280 7.23 7.80 -3.22
N GLY A 281 7.06 6.49 -3.08
CA GLY A 281 5.83 5.79 -3.42
C GLY A 281 4.68 6.12 -2.47
N VAL A 282 3.43 6.00 -2.94
CA VAL A 282 2.28 5.92 -2.03
C VAL A 282 2.12 4.47 -1.63
N TYR A 283 2.38 4.18 -0.35
CA TYR A 283 2.63 2.82 0.15
C TYR A 283 1.54 1.84 -0.29
N GLY A 284 1.95 0.75 -0.95
CA GLY A 284 1.06 -0.30 -1.46
C GLY A 284 0.26 0.04 -2.72
N PHE A 285 0.25 1.29 -3.18
CA PHE A 285 -0.58 1.71 -4.32
C PHE A 285 0.22 2.24 -5.52
N LEU A 286 1.03 3.29 -5.32
CA LEU A 286 1.64 4.03 -6.42
C LEU A 286 3.16 3.94 -6.33
N ALA A 287 3.78 3.36 -7.35
CA ALA A 287 5.23 3.28 -7.45
C ALA A 287 5.84 4.60 -7.97
N PRO A 288 6.99 5.05 -7.41
CA PRO A 288 7.69 6.21 -7.92
C PRO A 288 8.30 5.90 -9.30
N THR A 289 8.03 6.76 -10.28
CA THR A 289 8.54 6.63 -11.65
C THR A 289 9.08 7.98 -12.15
N PRO A 290 10.39 8.11 -12.40
CA PRO A 290 11.41 7.11 -12.15
C PRO A 290 11.74 6.97 -10.66
N GLU A 291 12.11 5.78 -10.22
CA GLU A 291 12.71 5.58 -8.91
C GLU A 291 14.05 6.34 -8.83
N LEU A 292 14.30 7.04 -7.73
CA LEU A 292 15.58 7.70 -7.47
C LEU A 292 16.46 6.82 -6.57
N PRO A 293 17.80 6.91 -6.69
CA PRO A 293 18.69 6.13 -5.85
C PRO A 293 18.47 6.43 -4.36
N ARG A 294 18.46 5.38 -3.53
CA ARG A 294 18.49 5.50 -2.07
C ARG A 294 19.77 6.22 -1.65
N ARG A 295 19.65 7.20 -0.75
CA ARG A 295 20.76 8.03 -0.27
C ARG A 295 20.78 8.11 1.26
N PRO A 296 21.16 7.04 1.97
CA PRO A 296 21.21 7.05 3.42
C PRO A 296 22.18 8.12 3.94
N GLY A 297 21.80 8.82 5.00
CA GLY A 297 22.59 9.88 5.65
C GLY A 297 22.64 11.20 4.87
N VAL A 298 21.91 11.33 3.76
CA VAL A 298 21.87 12.54 2.94
C VAL A 298 20.49 13.17 3.06
N TRP A 299 20.45 14.49 3.24
CA TRP A 299 19.21 15.26 3.18
C TRP A 299 18.59 15.17 1.78
N GLN A 300 17.32 14.84 1.76
CA GLN A 300 16.45 14.78 0.60
C GLN A 300 15.22 15.64 0.83
N SER A 301 14.50 15.97 -0.23
CA SER A 301 13.27 16.77 -0.13
C SER A 301 12.10 16.10 -0.83
N PHE A 302 10.91 16.34 -0.28
CA PHE A 302 9.65 16.13 -0.96
C PHE A 302 8.91 17.46 -1.15
N ASP A 303 8.41 17.67 -2.36
CA ASP A 303 7.34 18.62 -2.66
C ASP A 303 6.12 17.82 -3.11
N ILE A 304 5.07 17.85 -2.29
CA ILE A 304 3.86 17.04 -2.45
C ILE A 304 2.69 17.97 -2.69
N THR A 305 1.91 17.74 -3.73
CA THR A 305 0.62 18.41 -3.94
C THR A 305 -0.49 17.38 -3.82
N LEU A 306 -1.44 17.60 -2.91
CA LEU A 306 -2.62 16.77 -2.74
C LEU A 306 -3.89 17.60 -2.98
N VAL A 307 -4.67 17.22 -3.99
CA VAL A 307 -5.96 17.85 -4.33
C VAL A 307 -7.04 16.77 -4.35
N GLY A 308 -7.95 16.79 -3.38
CA GLY A 308 -8.85 15.66 -3.14
C GLY A 308 -8.07 14.41 -2.76
N ARG A 309 -7.90 13.50 -3.73
CA ARG A 309 -7.05 12.30 -3.65
C ARG A 309 -6.08 12.17 -4.83
N THR A 310 -5.95 13.23 -5.64
CA THR A 310 -4.95 13.28 -6.70
C THR A 310 -3.66 13.81 -6.10
N VAL A 311 -2.59 13.03 -6.21
CA VAL A 311 -1.28 13.34 -5.64
C VAL A 311 -0.24 13.55 -6.73
N THR A 312 0.61 14.54 -6.52
CA THR A 312 1.88 14.71 -7.21
C THR A 312 2.98 14.67 -6.17
N VAL A 313 4.02 13.87 -6.39
CA VAL A 313 5.20 13.77 -5.53
C VAL A 313 6.43 14.11 -6.36
N VAL A 314 7.18 15.11 -5.89
CA VAL A 314 8.47 15.51 -6.44
C VAL A 314 9.52 15.22 -5.38
N GLN A 315 10.49 14.38 -5.70
CA GLN A 315 11.62 14.08 -4.82
C GLN A 315 12.89 14.73 -5.37
N ASN A 316 13.58 15.52 -4.55
CA ASN A 316 14.83 16.21 -4.93
C ASN A 316 14.70 17.00 -6.26
N GLY A 317 13.55 17.66 -6.47
CA GLY A 317 13.26 18.43 -7.68
C GLY A 317 12.84 17.61 -8.90
N LYS A 318 12.67 16.30 -8.79
CA LYS A 318 12.22 15.41 -9.88
C LYS A 318 10.86 14.80 -9.58
N THR A 319 9.90 14.99 -10.49
CA THR A 319 8.57 14.36 -10.38
C THR A 319 8.69 12.85 -10.48
N ILE A 320 8.17 12.15 -9.48
CA ILE A 320 8.16 10.69 -9.39
C ILE A 320 6.73 10.12 -9.35
N ILE A 321 5.75 10.92 -8.96
CA ILE A 321 4.33 10.62 -9.14
C ILE A 321 3.70 11.88 -9.70
N ASP A 322 3.02 11.78 -10.84
CA ASP A 322 2.44 12.92 -11.57
C ASP A 322 0.93 12.80 -11.66
N HIS A 323 0.21 13.63 -10.89
CA HIS A 323 -1.26 13.75 -10.89
C HIS A 323 -2.02 12.40 -10.87
N GLN A 324 -1.59 11.46 -10.03
CA GLN A 324 -2.22 10.14 -9.93
C GLN A 324 -3.27 10.10 -8.81
N GLU A 325 -4.36 9.34 -9.02
CA GLU A 325 -5.38 9.13 -8.00
C GLU A 325 -4.92 8.08 -6.99
N ILE A 326 -4.91 8.41 -5.70
CA ILE A 326 -4.69 7.45 -4.61
C ILE A 326 -5.96 6.58 -4.48
N PRO A 327 -5.86 5.24 -4.61
CA PRO A 327 -7.04 4.39 -4.58
C PRO A 327 -7.84 4.44 -3.27
N GLY A 328 -7.15 4.38 -2.13
CA GLY A 328 -7.75 4.39 -0.79
C GLY A 328 -6.72 4.71 0.29
N ILE A 329 -7.12 4.59 1.56
CA ILE A 329 -6.20 4.76 2.69
C ILE A 329 -5.11 3.68 2.66
N THR A 330 -3.90 4.02 3.12
CA THR A 330 -2.80 3.07 3.30
C THR A 330 -2.86 2.44 4.69
N GLY A 331 -2.11 1.36 4.91
CA GLY A 331 -1.82 0.89 6.26
C GLY A 331 -1.26 2.02 7.11
N GLY A 332 -1.50 1.98 8.42
CA GLY A 332 -1.11 3.04 9.36
C GLY A 332 -2.05 4.26 9.39
N ALA A 333 -3.14 4.27 8.60
CA ALA A 333 -4.13 5.34 8.63
C ALA A 333 -4.69 5.56 10.05
N LEU A 334 -5.05 6.82 10.36
CA LEU A 334 -5.61 7.20 11.66
C LEU A 334 -7.12 6.91 11.76
N ASP A 335 -7.82 6.99 10.63
CA ASP A 335 -9.26 6.77 10.51
C ASP A 335 -9.63 6.49 9.04
N SER A 336 -10.87 6.02 8.81
CA SER A 336 -11.39 5.69 7.47
C SER A 336 -12.20 6.84 6.85
N HIS A 337 -12.10 8.07 7.36
CA HIS A 337 -12.93 9.20 6.95
C HIS A 337 -12.24 10.05 5.89
N GLU A 338 -12.03 9.49 4.69
CA GLU A 338 -11.39 10.18 3.57
C GLU A 338 -12.06 11.52 3.19
N GLU A 339 -13.33 11.73 3.55
CA GLU A 339 -14.11 12.94 3.32
C GLU A 339 -13.70 14.10 4.24
N LEU A 340 -13.13 13.81 5.41
CA LEU A 340 -12.86 14.81 6.45
C LEU A 340 -11.43 15.36 6.40
N PRO A 341 -11.21 16.65 6.69
CA PRO A 341 -9.85 17.19 6.86
C PRO A 341 -9.03 16.32 7.82
N GLY A 342 -7.73 16.15 7.53
CA GLY A 342 -6.85 15.29 8.31
C GLY A 342 -5.49 15.92 8.58
N PRO A 343 -4.75 15.46 9.59
CA PRO A 343 -3.46 16.02 9.97
C PRO A 343 -2.35 15.64 8.97
N ILE A 344 -1.18 16.25 9.10
CA ILE A 344 0.06 15.62 8.64
C ILE A 344 0.57 14.74 9.78
N TYR A 345 0.97 13.52 9.45
CA TYR A 345 1.47 12.54 10.40
C TYR A 345 2.84 12.06 9.90
N LEU A 346 3.86 12.12 10.76
CA LEU A 346 5.17 11.52 10.50
C LEU A 346 5.29 10.23 11.30
N GLN A 347 5.52 9.12 10.58
CA GLN A 347 5.79 7.84 11.19
C GLN A 347 7.09 7.92 11.98
N GLY A 348 7.06 7.58 13.27
CA GLY A 348 8.26 7.33 14.05
C GLY A 348 9.08 6.24 13.37
N SER A 349 10.41 6.38 13.36
CA SER A 349 11.26 5.38 12.72
C SER A 349 10.99 4.01 13.33
N GLU A 350 10.64 3.00 12.54
CA GLU A 350 10.43 1.64 13.05
C GLU A 350 11.78 1.00 13.43
N GLU A 351 12.74 1.18 12.54
CA GLU A 351 14.17 0.89 12.69
C GLU A 351 14.97 2.12 12.24
N GLY A 352 16.24 2.22 12.64
CA GLY A 352 17.14 3.27 12.18
C GLY A 352 16.81 4.67 12.69
N ARG A 353 17.57 5.66 12.20
CA ARG A 353 17.42 7.08 12.54
C ARG A 353 16.77 7.82 11.37
N VAL A 354 15.74 8.61 11.65
CA VAL A 354 15.15 9.55 10.69
C VAL A 354 15.16 10.95 11.28
N ALA A 355 15.42 11.95 10.43
CA ALA A 355 15.35 13.35 10.76
C ALA A 355 14.48 14.11 9.76
N TYR A 356 13.75 15.10 10.24
CA TYR A 356 12.90 15.97 9.43
C TYR A 356 13.15 17.44 9.73
N ARG A 357 13.10 18.28 8.70
CA ARG A 357 13.17 19.75 8.83
C ARG A 357 12.43 20.45 7.71
N ASN A 358 12.35 21.77 7.79
CA ASN A 358 11.77 22.63 6.76
C ASN A 358 10.35 22.17 6.34
N ILE A 359 9.51 21.83 7.32
CA ILE A 359 8.16 21.31 7.07
C ILE A 359 7.21 22.50 6.89
N VAL A 360 6.81 22.76 5.66
CA VAL A 360 5.99 23.91 5.28
C VAL A 360 4.78 23.44 4.49
N ILE A 361 3.58 23.84 4.92
CA ILE A 361 2.33 23.51 4.23
C ILE A 361 1.66 24.78 3.70
N THR A 362 1.15 24.72 2.47
CA THR A 362 0.30 25.75 1.88
C THR A 362 -1.08 25.14 1.65
N PRO A 363 -2.04 25.34 2.57
CA PRO A 363 -3.38 24.80 2.42
C PRO A 363 -4.18 25.54 1.35
N ALA A 364 -5.19 24.88 0.79
CA ALA A 364 -6.22 25.56 0.00
C ALA A 364 -7.09 26.48 0.89
N GLU A 365 -7.58 27.58 0.32
CA GLU A 365 -8.50 28.54 0.96
C GLU A 365 -9.95 28.06 1.00
#